data_AF-A0A517TFB0-F1
#
_entry.id   AF-A0A517TFB0-F1
#
_cell.length_a   1.000
_cell.length_b   1.000
_cell.length_c   1.000
_cell.angle_alpha   90.00
_cell.angle_beta   90.00
_cell.angle_gamma   90.00
#
_symmetry.space_group_name_H-M   'P 1'
#
loop_
_entity.id
_entity.type
_entity.pdbx_description
1 polymer ?
#
loop_
_entity_poly.entity_id
_entity_poly.type
_entity_poly.pdbx_seq_one_letter_code
_entity_poly.pdbx_strand_id
1 'polypeptide(L)'
;MSVVRSNETKIILHRSGQDQFWETIKRHYAADDPLVWKRLAMLALRENAGWPLDQIAAVFGHHKGHVCRCIEQTKREMRDRFDMEPTYLDYDHESGFSNPDDPGDQA
;
A
#
# COMPACT_ATOMS: atom_id res chain seq x y z
N MET A 1 -9.53 15.43 0.63
CA MET A 1 -9.00 16.81 0.72
C MET A 1 -8.37 17.15 -0.62
N SER A 2 -8.45 18.41 -1.05
CA SER A 2 -7.80 18.90 -2.27
C SER A 2 -6.77 19.95 -1.91
N VAL A 3 -5.59 19.87 -2.51
CA VAL A 3 -4.58 20.94 -2.45
C VAL A 3 -4.61 21.65 -3.79
N VAL A 4 -4.78 22.97 -3.77
CA VAL A 4 -4.75 23.82 -4.97
C VAL A 4 -3.34 24.40 -5.06
N ARG A 5 -2.61 24.12 -6.15
CA ARG A 5 -1.36 24.84 -6.44
C ARG A 5 -1.67 26.22 -6.99
N SER A 6 -0.71 27.14 -6.86
CA SER A 6 -0.78 28.55 -7.28
C SER A 6 -1.00 28.77 -8.79
N ASN A 7 -1.02 27.70 -9.60
CA ASN A 7 -1.37 27.71 -11.02
C ASN A 7 -2.81 27.22 -11.28
N GLU A 8 -3.67 27.26 -10.27
CA GLU A 8 -5.10 26.86 -10.33
C GLU A 8 -5.34 25.40 -10.75
N THR A 9 -4.31 24.56 -10.78
CA THR A 9 -4.48 23.13 -11.04
C THR A 9 -4.95 22.45 -9.76
N LYS A 10 -6.21 22.02 -9.74
CA LYS A 10 -6.80 21.24 -8.65
C LYS A 10 -6.32 19.79 -8.76
N ILE A 11 -5.33 19.42 -7.95
CA ILE A 11 -4.84 18.05 -7.89
C ILE A 11 -5.77 17.24 -7.00
N ILE A 12 -6.50 16.29 -7.60
CA ILE A 12 -7.26 15.28 -6.88
C ILE A 12 -6.27 14.23 -6.42
N LEU A 13 -5.96 14.22 -5.11
CA LEU A 13 -5.21 13.12 -4.51
C LEU A 13 -6.13 11.91 -4.41
N HIS A 14 -5.97 10.93 -5.29
CA HIS A 14 -6.64 9.64 -5.17
C HIS A 14 -6.30 9.03 -3.81
N ARG A 15 -7.32 8.69 -3.01
CA ARG A 15 -7.15 8.09 -1.67
C ARG A 15 -6.67 6.63 -1.71
N SER A 16 -6.29 6.11 -2.88
CA SER A 16 -5.91 4.71 -3.08
C SER A 16 -4.50 4.36 -2.60
N GLY A 17 -3.70 5.32 -2.10
CA GLY A 17 -2.27 5.09 -1.88
C GLY A 17 -1.87 4.18 -0.71
N GLN A 18 -2.51 4.30 0.46
CA GLN A 18 -2.10 3.56 1.67
C GLN A 18 -3.10 2.48 2.09
N ASP A 19 -4.40 2.79 2.11
CA ASP A 19 -5.39 1.82 2.59
C ASP A 19 -5.48 0.60 1.66
N GLN A 20 -5.48 0.78 0.34
CA GLN A 20 -5.49 -0.35 -0.60
C GLN A 20 -4.18 -1.15 -0.56
N PHE A 21 -3.04 -0.49 -0.38
CA PHE A 21 -1.76 -1.18 -0.20
C PHE A 21 -1.77 -2.08 1.04
N TRP A 22 -2.28 -1.57 2.18
CA TRP A 22 -2.43 -2.37 3.38
C TRP A 22 -3.46 -3.48 3.21
N GLU A 23 -4.61 -3.22 2.58
CA GLU A 23 -5.58 -4.27 2.21
C GLU A 23 -4.92 -5.42 1.45
N THR A 24 -4.15 -5.10 0.40
CA THR A 24 -3.44 -6.08 -0.43
C THR A 24 -2.38 -6.83 0.37
N ILE A 25 -1.59 -6.16 1.20
CA ILE A 25 -0.59 -6.81 2.06
C ILE A 25 -1.27 -7.74 3.07
N LYS A 26 -2.34 -7.28 3.73
CA LYS A 26 -3.08 -8.08 4.70
C LYS A 26 -3.62 -9.35 4.04
N ARG A 27 -4.21 -9.22 2.85
CA ARG A 27 -4.86 -10.32 2.13
C ARG A 27 -3.88 -11.29 1.48
N HIS A 28 -2.82 -10.80 0.82
CA HIS A 28 -1.95 -11.61 -0.03
C HIS A 28 -0.58 -11.92 0.57
N TYR A 29 -0.10 -11.13 1.53
CA TYR A 29 1.21 -11.33 2.14
C TYR A 29 1.12 -11.96 3.53
N ALA A 30 0.37 -11.34 4.44
CA ALA A 30 0.28 -11.77 5.83
C ALA A 30 -0.74 -12.89 6.05
N ALA A 31 -1.91 -12.80 5.41
CA ALA A 31 -3.01 -13.75 5.55
C ALA A 31 -3.24 -14.10 7.04
N ASP A 32 -3.27 -15.39 7.39
CA ASP A 32 -3.46 -15.87 8.76
C ASP A 32 -2.14 -16.24 9.47
N ASP A 33 -0.97 -15.92 8.91
CA ASP A 33 0.33 -16.26 9.52
C ASP A 33 0.77 -15.21 10.56
N PRO A 34 0.71 -15.51 11.88
CA PRO A 34 1.07 -14.56 12.92
C PRO A 34 2.56 -14.17 12.89
N LEU A 35 3.43 -15.02 12.36
CA LEU A 35 4.87 -14.71 12.24
C LEU A 35 5.12 -13.70 11.12
N VAL A 36 4.35 -13.75 10.04
CA VAL A 36 4.44 -12.76 8.95
C VAL A 36 3.88 -11.42 9.42
N TRP A 37 2.76 -11.42 10.16
CA TRP A 37 2.22 -10.23 10.81
C TRP A 37 3.20 -9.57 11.78
N LYS A 38 3.88 -10.37 12.60
CA LYS A 38 4.90 -9.86 13.53
C LYS A 38 6.05 -9.16 12.78
N ARG A 39 6.52 -9.75 11.67
CA ARG A 39 7.57 -9.18 10.82
C ARG A 39 7.11 -7.92 10.08
N LEU A 40 5.88 -7.92 9.59
CA LEU A 40 5.23 -6.76 8.97
C LEU A 40 5.13 -5.59 9.95
N ALA A 41 4.77 -5.85 11.20
CA ALA A 41 4.70 -4.83 12.24
C ALA A 41 6.08 -4.21 12.53
N MET A 42 7.14 -5.02 12.59
CA MET A 42 8.51 -4.51 12.74
C MET A 42 8.91 -3.60 11.57
N LEU A 43 8.56 -3.99 10.34
CA LEU A 43 8.80 -3.18 9.14
C LEU A 43 8.03 -1.86 9.19
N ALA A 44 6.74 -1.90 9.54
CA ALA A 44 5.89 -0.71 9.61
C ALA A 44 6.38 0.29 10.68
N LEU A 45 6.77 -0.20 11.85
CA LEU A 45 7.34 0.65 12.91
C LEU A 45 8.65 1.30 12.46
N ARG A 46 9.47 0.58 11.69
CA ARG A 46 10.73 1.10 11.18
C ARG A 46 10.53 2.15 10.10
N GLU A 47 9.76 1.84 9.06
CA GLU A 47 9.70 2.65 7.84
C GLU A 47 8.61 3.73 7.90
N ASN A 48 7.46 3.47 8.54
CA ASN A 48 6.35 4.41 8.57
C ASN A 48 6.38 5.30 9.82
N ALA A 49 6.74 4.71 10.97
CA ALA A 49 6.80 5.42 12.24
C ALA A 49 8.23 5.90 12.59
N GLY A 50 9.25 5.49 11.84
CA GLY A 50 10.63 5.95 12.03
C GLY A 50 11.31 5.44 13.30
N TRP A 51 10.80 4.37 13.91
CA TRP A 51 11.33 3.89 15.19
C TRP A 51 12.80 3.41 15.05
N PRO A 52 13.65 3.68 16.05
CA PRO A 52 15.00 3.14 16.09
C PRO A 52 14.96 1.63 16.34
N LEU A 53 15.89 0.89 15.72
CA LEU A 53 15.94 -0.57 15.82
C LEU A 53 16.04 -1.07 17.27
N ASP A 54 16.70 -0.31 18.15
CA ASP A 54 16.87 -0.66 19.56
C ASP A 54 15.53 -0.62 20.33
N GLN A 55 14.61 0.29 19.99
CA GLN A 55 13.28 0.35 20.60
C GLN A 55 12.37 -0.75 20.03
N ILE A 56 12.45 -1.02 18.73
CA ILE A 56 11.72 -2.14 18.11
C ILE A 56 12.19 -3.46 18.74
N ALA A 57 13.50 -3.66 18.88
CA ALA A 57 14.10 -4.80 19.57
C ALA A 57 13.54 -4.99 20.99
N ALA A 58 13.47 -3.92 21.77
CA ALA A 58 12.91 -3.96 23.12
C ALA A 58 11.43 -4.39 23.14
N VAL A 59 10.59 -3.83 22.27
CA VAL A 59 9.14 -4.15 22.22
C VAL A 59 8.89 -5.61 21.84
N PHE A 60 9.66 -6.13 20.89
CA PHE A 60 9.46 -7.50 20.39
C PHE A 60 10.26 -8.57 21.15
N GLY A 61 11.05 -8.17 22.17
CA GLY A 61 11.86 -9.08 22.98
C GLY A 61 13.02 -9.72 22.22
N HIS A 62 13.60 -8.99 21.26
CA HIS A 62 14.61 -9.50 20.34
C HIS A 62 15.90 -8.68 20.38
N HIS A 63 17.00 -9.24 19.89
CA HIS A 63 18.21 -8.45 19.65
C HIS A 63 18.09 -7.59 18.39
N LYS A 64 18.74 -6.42 18.38
CA LYS A 64 18.79 -5.50 17.23
C LYS A 64 19.14 -6.19 15.90
N GLY A 65 20.13 -7.07 15.92
CA GLY A 65 20.56 -7.81 14.73
C GLY A 65 19.48 -8.76 14.19
N HIS A 66 18.68 -9.37 15.07
CA HIS A 66 17.53 -10.18 14.66
C HIS A 66 16.47 -9.32 13.97
N VAL A 67 16.10 -8.19 14.57
CA VAL A 67 15.14 -7.24 13.99
C VAL A 67 15.59 -6.74 12.63
N CYS A 68 16.87 -6.36 12.50
CA CYS A 68 17.44 -5.89 11.23
C CYS A 68 17.29 -6.95 10.13
N ARG A 69 17.69 -8.20 10.40
CA ARG A 69 17.55 -9.31 9.44
C ARG A 69 16.09 -9.58 9.09
N CYS A 70 15.19 -9.58 10.07
CA CYS A 70 13.76 -9.76 9.82
C CYS A 70 13.20 -8.68 8.89
N ILE A 71 13.57 -7.41 9.11
CA ILE A 71 13.13 -6.29 8.27
C ILE A 71 13.65 -6.45 6.84
N GLU A 72 14.95 -6.72 6.67
CA GLU A 72 15.55 -6.91 5.35
C GLU A 72 14.97 -8.11 4.60
N GLN A 73 14.74 -9.22 5.29
CA GLN A 73 14.10 -10.40 4.75
C GLN A 73 12.66 -10.10 4.31
N THR A 74 11.88 -9.42 5.15
CA THR A 74 10.50 -9.02 4.82
C THR A 74 10.47 -8.12 3.58
N LYS A 75 11.38 -7.13 3.48
CA LYS A 75 11.50 -6.28 2.28
C LYS A 75 11.83 -7.08 1.02
N ARG A 76 12.70 -8.09 1.14
CA ARG A 76 13.05 -8.98 0.01
C ARG A 76 11.85 -9.81 -0.41
N GLU A 77 11.21 -10.50 0.53
CA GLU A 77 10.03 -11.32 0.27
C GLU A 77 8.88 -10.52 -0.34
N MET A 78 8.65 -9.29 0.13
CA MET A 78 7.66 -8.39 -0.45
C MET A 78 8.02 -8.01 -1.89
N ARG A 79 9.28 -7.63 -2.16
CA ARG A 79 9.70 -7.39 -3.55
C ARG A 79 9.49 -8.64 -4.39
N ASP A 80 10.01 -9.79 -3.99
CA ASP A 80 9.90 -11.01 -4.80
C ASP A 80 8.43 -11.38 -5.10
N ARG A 81 7.50 -11.15 -4.16
CA ARG A 81 6.08 -11.43 -4.34
C ARG A 81 5.32 -10.38 -5.15
N PHE A 82 5.67 -9.09 -5.01
CA PHE A 82 4.92 -7.98 -5.64
C PHE A 82 5.59 -7.42 -6.91
N ASP A 83 6.88 -7.73 -7.15
CA ASP A 83 7.60 -7.40 -8.39
C ASP A 83 7.17 -8.34 -9.55
N MET A 84 6.41 -9.40 -9.26
CA MET A 84 5.85 -10.33 -10.24
C MET A 84 4.51 -9.93 -10.86
N GLU A 85 3.93 -8.75 -10.58
CA GLU A 85 2.65 -8.43 -11.24
C GLU A 85 2.37 -6.93 -11.48
N PRO A 86 2.78 -6.38 -12.64
CA PRO A 86 2.22 -5.14 -13.18
C PRO A 86 0.76 -5.28 -13.65
N THR A 87 0.19 -6.50 -13.65
CA THR A 87 -1.10 -6.81 -14.26
C THR A 87 -2.31 -6.43 -13.41
N TYR A 88 -2.17 -6.23 -12.09
CA TYR A 88 -3.30 -5.94 -11.20
C TYR A 88 -3.70 -4.45 -11.11
N LEU A 89 -2.94 -3.53 -11.70
CA LEU A 89 -3.27 -2.09 -11.68
C LEU A 89 -4.20 -1.64 -12.82
N ASP A 90 -4.76 -2.58 -13.60
CA ASP A 90 -5.67 -2.29 -14.72
C ASP A 90 -7.17 -2.39 -14.36
N TYR A 91 -7.52 -2.47 -13.07
CA TYR A 91 -8.91 -2.41 -12.62
C TYR A 91 -9.30 -0.97 -12.21
N ASP A 92 -9.66 -0.15 -13.20
CA ASP A 92 -10.82 0.76 -13.22
C ASP A 92 -10.78 1.69 -14.45
N HIS A 93 -10.92 1.10 -15.65
CA HIS A 93 -11.35 1.84 -16.84
C HIS A 93 -12.61 1.23 -17.48
N GLU A 94 -13.63 0.99 -16.67
CA GLU A 94 -15.01 1.01 -17.17
C GLU A 94 -15.67 2.32 -16.74
N SER A 95 -15.27 3.37 -17.43
CA SER A 95 -15.97 4.64 -17.55
C SER A 95 -17.28 4.45 -18.32
N GLY A 96 -18.26 3.79 -17.69
CA GLY A 96 -19.65 3.75 -18.13
C GLY A 96 -20.43 4.95 -17.60
N PHE A 97 -19.98 6.18 -17.86
CA PHE A 97 -20.80 7.37 -17.64
C PHE A 97 -22.02 7.28 -18.56
N SER A 98 -23.19 7.04 -17.99
CA SER A 98 -24.46 7.30 -18.67
C SER A 98 -24.48 8.78 -19.07
N ASN A 99 -24.58 9.07 -20.37
CA ASN A 99 -24.88 10.41 -20.85
C ASN A 99 -26.41 10.60 -20.83
N PRO A 100 -26.95 11.51 -20.00
CA PRO A 100 -28.32 11.97 -20.12
C PRO A 100 -28.36 13.16 -21.12
N ASP A 101 -29.31 13.14 -22.05
CA ASP A 101 -29.57 14.16 -23.11
C ASP A 101 -28.50 14.24 -24.23
N ASP A 102 -28.73 14.33 -25.55
CA ASP A 102 -29.85 14.45 -26.53
C ASP A 102 -29.13 14.66 -27.92
N PRO A 103 -29.69 14.69 -29.16
CA PRO A 103 -31.09 14.63 -29.65
C PRO A 103 -31.37 13.57 -30.72
N GLY A 104 -32.66 13.35 -30.99
CA GLY A 104 -33.15 12.44 -32.02
C GLY A 104 -32.91 12.91 -33.47
N ASP A 105 -33.00 11.96 -34.40
CA ASP A 105 -33.53 12.21 -35.74
C ASP A 105 -34.08 10.90 -36.35
N GLN A 106 -35.04 11.07 -37.24
CA GLN A 106 -35.98 10.09 -37.78
C GLN A 106 -35.34 9.26 -38.91
N ALA A 107 -35.79 8.00 -39.06
CA ALA A 107 -36.13 7.38 -40.36
C ALA A 107 -36.78 6.00 -40.14
#